data_AF-A0A2I0IX79-F1
#
_entry.id   AF-A0A2I0IX79-F1
#
_cell.length_a   1.000
_cell.length_b   1.000
_cell.length_c   1.000
_cell.angle_alpha   90.00
_cell.angle_beta   90.00
_cell.angle_gamma   90.00
#
_symmetry.space_group_name_H-M   'P 1'
#
loop_
_entity.id
_entity.type
_entity.pdbx_description
1 polymer ?
#
loop_
_entity_poly.entity_id
_entity_poly.type
_entity_poly.pdbx_seq_one_letter_code
_entity_poly.pdbx_strand_id
1 'polypeptide(L)'
;MTVNTTSTFYLRSILEKEKLFGNNFLDWYRNLIIVLTQEKKLYVLEQPLPVLPHENATRDKRDTYRKHQDDAVNIGCLMLATMGSELQKQHENMGAYDMIAKLIEGSPVGPHVLKMIGYMETLGRLRFPLGQELATDLILQSLPDSYSQFVMNYNMRDYNKLLLELLSILRTCE
;
A
#
# COMPACT_ATOMS: atom_id res chain seq x y z
N MET A 1 -4.83 -19.27 -27.87
CA MET A 1 -3.84 -19.03 -26.81
C MET A 1 -4.43 -19.53 -25.51
N THR A 2 -4.03 -20.72 -25.07
CA THR A 2 -4.43 -21.26 -23.76
C THR A 2 -3.76 -20.43 -22.69
N VAL A 3 -4.54 -19.63 -21.96
CA VAL A 3 -4.06 -18.91 -20.78
C VAL A 3 -3.57 -19.97 -19.79
N ASN A 4 -2.35 -19.80 -19.28
CA ASN A 4 -1.70 -20.70 -18.31
C ASN A 4 -2.40 -20.61 -16.94
N THR A 5 -3.64 -21.10 -16.86
CA THR A 5 -4.49 -21.12 -15.66
C THR A 5 -3.83 -21.82 -14.48
N THR A 6 -2.99 -22.83 -14.74
CA THR A 6 -2.21 -23.54 -13.74
C THR A 6 -1.22 -22.60 -13.03
N SER A 7 -0.51 -21.74 -13.76
CA SER A 7 0.49 -20.83 -13.19
C SER A 7 -0.14 -19.75 -12.31
N THR A 8 -1.32 -19.25 -12.68
CA THR A 8 -2.07 -18.25 -11.90
C THR A 8 -2.62 -18.85 -10.60
N PHE A 9 -3.08 -20.10 -10.62
CA PHE A 9 -3.57 -20.80 -9.43
C PHE A 9 -2.45 -20.99 -8.38
N TYR A 10 -1.24 -21.36 -8.82
CA TYR A 10 -0.10 -21.50 -7.90
C TYR A 10 0.29 -20.18 -7.22
N LEU A 11 0.25 -19.06 -7.94
CA LEU A 11 0.63 -17.77 -7.34
C LEU A 11 -0.40 -17.28 -6.34
N ARG A 12 -1.71 -17.36 -6.61
CA ARG A 12 -2.75 -16.99 -5.62
C ARG A 12 -2.63 -17.78 -4.31
N SER A 13 -2.16 -19.03 -4.37
CA SER A 13 -1.98 -19.85 -3.16
C SER A 13 -0.99 -19.29 -2.14
N ILE A 14 -0.10 -18.36 -2.54
CA ILE A 14 0.82 -17.69 -1.61
C ILE A 14 0.07 -16.85 -0.57
N LEU A 15 -1.04 -16.22 -0.98
CA LEU A 15 -1.85 -15.35 -0.12
C LEU A 15 -2.68 -16.14 0.89
N GLU A 16 -3.01 -17.41 0.58
CA GLU A 16 -3.70 -18.29 1.52
C GLU A 16 -2.76 -18.81 2.63
N LYS A 17 -1.46 -18.94 2.33
CA LYS A 17 -0.45 -19.34 3.31
C LYS A 17 -0.14 -18.24 4.32
N GLU A 18 -0.22 -16.99 3.88
CA GLU A 18 0.13 -15.81 4.67
C GLU A 18 -1.01 -14.80 4.67
N LYS A 19 -2.13 -15.14 5.32
CA LYS A 19 -3.28 -14.23 5.44
C LYS A 19 -2.94 -12.97 6.22
N LEU A 20 -3.60 -11.87 5.89
CA LEU A 20 -3.45 -10.60 6.59
C LEU A 20 -4.14 -10.62 7.96
N PHE A 21 -3.38 -10.40 9.04
CA PHE A 21 -3.88 -10.25 10.41
C PHE A 21 -3.54 -8.89 11.05
N GLY A 22 -2.97 -7.97 10.27
CA GLY A 22 -2.65 -6.60 10.67
C GLY A 22 -1.14 -6.36 10.77
N ASN A 23 -0.44 -7.12 11.62
CA ASN A 23 1.01 -6.94 11.84
C ASN A 23 1.89 -7.38 10.66
N ASN A 24 1.35 -8.16 9.72
CA ASN A 24 2.05 -8.68 8.55
C ASN A 24 1.65 -7.98 7.24
N PHE A 25 1.08 -6.77 7.31
CA PHE A 25 0.61 -6.03 6.14
C PHE A 25 1.66 -5.93 5.03
N LEU A 26 2.90 -5.59 5.36
CA LEU A 26 3.97 -5.42 4.37
C LEU A 26 4.25 -6.70 3.58
N ASP A 27 4.26 -7.85 4.25
CA ASP A 27 4.57 -9.13 3.59
C ASP A 27 3.37 -9.61 2.77
N TRP A 28 2.16 -9.52 3.32
CA TRP A 28 0.93 -9.80 2.57
C TRP A 28 0.79 -8.88 1.34
N TYR A 29 1.08 -7.59 1.48
CA TYR A 29 1.00 -6.61 0.40
C TYR A 29 2.03 -6.88 -0.71
N ARG A 30 3.26 -7.28 -0.36
CA ARG A 30 4.26 -7.73 -1.34
C ARG A 30 3.77 -8.95 -2.12
N ASN A 31 3.23 -9.94 -1.42
CA ASN A 31 2.66 -11.13 -2.03
C ASN A 31 1.50 -10.77 -2.97
N LEU A 32 0.64 -9.82 -2.56
CA LEU A 32 -0.47 -9.34 -3.37
C LEU A 32 0.03 -8.66 -4.65
N ILE A 33 1.01 -7.75 -4.55
CA ILE A 33 1.63 -7.10 -5.72
C ILE A 33 2.17 -8.14 -6.70
N ILE A 34 2.87 -9.17 -6.22
CA ILE A 34 3.43 -10.23 -7.08
C ILE A 34 2.32 -10.93 -7.87
N VAL A 35 1.24 -11.34 -7.20
CA VAL A 35 0.08 -11.99 -7.83
C VAL A 35 -0.57 -11.06 -8.86
N LEU A 36 -0.85 -9.81 -8.49
CA LEU A 36 -1.54 -8.86 -9.38
C LEU A 36 -0.68 -8.41 -10.56
N THR A 37 0.64 -8.33 -10.38
CA THR A 37 1.59 -8.03 -11.46
C THR A 37 1.56 -9.14 -12.51
N GLN A 38 1.57 -10.41 -12.07
CA GLN A 38 1.47 -11.56 -12.98
C GLN A 38 0.13 -11.57 -13.72
N GLU A 39 -0.97 -11.19 -13.05
CA GLU A 39 -2.30 -11.12 -13.64
C GLU A 39 -2.55 -9.86 -14.49
N LYS A 40 -1.63 -8.90 -14.48
CA LYS A 40 -1.77 -7.57 -15.12
C LYS A 40 -2.95 -6.77 -14.57
N LYS A 41 -3.21 -6.89 -13.27
CA LYS A 41 -4.32 -6.24 -12.55
C LYS A 41 -3.85 -5.28 -11.45
N LEU A 42 -2.55 -5.00 -11.37
CA LEU A 42 -1.99 -4.08 -10.37
C LEU A 42 -2.66 -2.69 -10.40
N TYR A 43 -3.05 -2.23 -11.60
CA TYR A 43 -3.73 -0.94 -11.80
C TYR A 43 -4.99 -0.76 -10.95
N VAL A 44 -5.66 -1.85 -10.54
CA VAL A 44 -6.84 -1.83 -9.67
C VAL A 44 -6.51 -1.26 -8.28
N LEU A 45 -5.27 -1.44 -7.81
CA LEU A 45 -4.81 -0.89 -6.53
C LEU A 45 -4.23 0.51 -6.68
N GLU A 46 -3.79 0.89 -7.88
CA GLU A 46 -3.13 2.16 -8.15
C GLU A 46 -4.11 3.28 -8.51
N GLN A 47 -5.28 2.91 -9.04
CA GLN A 47 -6.25 3.87 -9.57
C GLN A 47 -7.66 3.55 -9.06
N PRO A 48 -8.43 4.56 -8.64
CA PRO A 48 -9.82 4.36 -8.29
C PRO A 48 -10.63 3.92 -9.52
N LEU A 49 -11.81 3.35 -9.27
CA LEU A 49 -12.71 2.97 -10.34
C LEU A 49 -13.06 4.23 -11.20
N PRO A 50 -12.94 4.16 -12.53
CA PRO A 50 -13.25 5.30 -13.40
C PRO A 50 -14.69 5.75 -13.23
N VAL A 51 -14.96 7.03 -13.51
CA VAL A 51 -16.33 7.57 -13.50
C VAL A 51 -17.20 6.79 -14.48
N LEU A 52 -18.42 6.47 -14.04
CA LEU A 52 -19.42 5.78 -14.85
C LEU A 52 -19.57 6.49 -16.21
N PRO A 53 -19.36 5.78 -17.34
CA PRO A 53 -19.54 6.38 -18.66
C PRO A 53 -20.98 6.85 -18.88
N HIS A 54 -21.16 8.00 -19.52
CA HIS A 54 -22.48 8.44 -19.98
C HIS A 54 -23.10 7.39 -20.93
N GLU A 55 -24.43 7.32 -21.00
CA GLU A 55 -25.16 6.39 -21.88
C GLU A 55 -24.75 6.46 -23.36
N ASN A 56 -24.24 7.64 -23.78
CA ASN A 56 -23.82 7.94 -25.15
C ASN A 56 -22.34 7.65 -25.38
N ALA A 57 -21.63 7.08 -24.39
CA ALA A 57 -20.24 6.73 -24.51
C ALA A 57 -20.03 5.65 -25.58
N THR A 58 -18.89 5.73 -26.26
CA THR A 58 -18.48 4.71 -27.22
C THR A 58 -18.44 3.34 -26.56
N ARG A 59 -18.64 2.30 -27.37
CA ARG A 59 -18.57 0.91 -26.90
C ARG A 59 -17.25 0.63 -26.17
N ASP A 60 -16.12 1.07 -26.75
CA ASP A 60 -14.80 0.86 -26.17
C ASP A 60 -14.66 1.48 -24.76
N LYS A 61 -15.25 2.65 -24.52
CA LYS A 61 -15.25 3.29 -23.19
C LYS A 61 -16.06 2.47 -22.18
N ARG A 62 -17.23 1.97 -22.59
CA ARG A 62 -18.08 1.12 -21.74
C ARG A 62 -17.42 -0.22 -21.44
N ASP A 63 -16.81 -0.84 -22.45
CA ASP A 63 -16.10 -2.12 -22.31
C ASP A 63 -14.87 -1.97 -21.39
N THR A 64 -14.13 -0.86 -21.51
CA THR A 64 -13.00 -0.55 -20.61
C THR A 64 -13.45 -0.36 -19.16
N TYR A 65 -14.53 0.40 -18.93
CA TYR A 65 -15.10 0.59 -17.59
C TYR A 65 -15.54 -0.74 -16.98
N ARG A 66 -16.31 -1.55 -17.73
CA ARG A 66 -16.80 -2.85 -17.26
C ARG A 66 -15.65 -3.78 -16.89
N LYS A 67 -14.61 -3.82 -17.73
CA LYS A 67 -13.41 -4.61 -17.44
C LYS A 67 -12.76 -4.18 -16.12
N HIS A 68 -12.59 -2.86 -15.90
CA HIS A 68 -12.04 -2.37 -14.63
C HIS A 68 -12.95 -2.78 -13.46
N GLN A 69 -14.26 -2.61 -13.59
CA GLN A 69 -15.22 -3.02 -12.56
C GLN A 69 -15.12 -4.52 -12.22
N ASP A 70 -15.08 -5.39 -13.23
CA ASP A 70 -14.96 -6.83 -13.06
C ASP A 70 -13.63 -7.22 -12.38
N ASP A 71 -12.53 -6.60 -12.81
CA ASP A 71 -11.22 -6.81 -12.21
C ASP A 71 -11.16 -6.29 -10.76
N ALA A 72 -11.77 -5.14 -10.46
CA ALA A 72 -11.87 -4.58 -9.12
C ALA A 72 -12.67 -5.48 -8.17
N VAL A 73 -13.79 -6.04 -8.63
CA VAL A 73 -14.57 -7.03 -7.86
C VAL A 73 -13.73 -8.29 -7.63
N ASN A 74 -13.06 -8.81 -8.66
CA ASN A 74 -12.22 -10.00 -8.54
C ASN A 74 -11.10 -9.82 -7.51
N ILE A 75 -10.40 -8.68 -7.54
CA ILE A 75 -9.33 -8.38 -6.60
C ILE A 75 -9.88 -8.11 -5.20
N GLY A 76 -11.02 -7.41 -5.07
CA GLY A 76 -11.69 -7.21 -3.79
C GLY A 76 -12.03 -8.54 -3.11
N CYS A 77 -12.60 -9.50 -3.85
CA CYS A 77 -12.85 -10.84 -3.33
C CYS A 77 -11.57 -11.58 -2.91
N LEU A 78 -10.50 -11.48 -3.71
CA LEU A 78 -9.20 -12.08 -3.37
C LEU A 78 -8.62 -11.49 -2.08
N MET A 79 -8.68 -10.16 -1.94
CA MET A 79 -8.22 -9.46 -0.74
C MET A 79 -9.01 -9.92 0.49
N LEU A 80 -10.35 -9.90 0.43
CA LEU A 80 -11.20 -10.35 1.54
C LEU A 80 -10.99 -11.82 1.90
N ALA A 81 -10.79 -12.71 0.93
CA ALA A 81 -10.55 -14.13 1.17
C ALA A 81 -9.22 -14.40 1.88
N THR A 82 -8.25 -13.51 1.70
CA THR A 82 -6.87 -13.62 2.21
C THR A 82 -6.65 -12.74 3.43
N MET A 83 -7.72 -12.20 4.03
CA MET A 83 -7.73 -11.51 5.31
C MET A 83 -8.21 -12.43 6.44
N GLY A 84 -7.78 -12.12 7.66
CA GLY A 84 -8.40 -12.64 8.88
C GLY A 84 -9.81 -12.06 9.08
N SER A 85 -10.66 -12.78 9.81
CA SER A 85 -12.10 -12.49 9.89
C SER A 85 -12.45 -11.07 10.36
N GLU A 86 -11.65 -10.50 11.28
CA GLU A 86 -11.89 -9.16 11.79
C GLU A 86 -11.67 -8.09 10.70
N LEU A 87 -10.55 -8.16 9.98
CA LEU A 87 -10.26 -7.26 8.87
C LEU A 87 -11.22 -7.47 7.71
N GLN A 88 -11.59 -8.73 7.44
CA GLN A 88 -12.57 -9.04 6.41
C GLN A 88 -13.91 -8.32 6.67
N LYS A 89 -14.42 -8.40 7.90
CA LYS A 89 -15.67 -7.73 8.30
C LYS A 89 -15.58 -6.20 8.20
N GLN A 90 -14.43 -5.63 8.54
CA GLN A 90 -14.21 -4.18 8.47
C GLN A 90 -14.23 -3.64 7.03
N HIS A 91 -13.90 -4.46 6.03
CA HIS A 91 -13.70 -4.03 4.65
C HIS A 91 -14.68 -4.68 3.64
N GLU A 92 -15.66 -5.46 4.09
CA GLU A 92 -16.56 -6.25 3.22
C GLU A 92 -17.36 -5.41 2.20
N ASN A 93 -17.59 -4.12 2.52
CA ASN A 93 -18.35 -3.19 1.68
C ASN A 93 -17.46 -2.22 0.88
N MET A 94 -16.14 -2.43 0.87
CA MET A 94 -15.18 -1.54 0.20
C MET A 94 -14.72 -2.13 -1.15
N GLY A 95 -14.43 -1.24 -2.10
CA GLY A 95 -13.71 -1.63 -3.32
C GLY A 95 -12.24 -1.95 -3.02
N ALA A 96 -11.58 -2.69 -3.91
CA ALA A 96 -10.17 -3.08 -3.75
C ALA A 96 -9.24 -1.87 -3.54
N TYR A 97 -9.47 -0.79 -4.30
CA TYR A 97 -8.73 0.47 -4.18
C TYR A 97 -8.91 1.12 -2.80
N ASP A 98 -10.16 1.29 -2.35
CA ASP A 98 -10.44 1.94 -1.06
C ASP A 98 -9.93 1.09 0.11
N MET A 99 -10.03 -0.23 -0.01
CA MET A 99 -9.52 -1.19 0.96
C MET A 99 -8.00 -1.08 1.10
N ILE A 100 -7.25 -1.07 -0.01
CA ILE A 100 -5.79 -0.95 0.09
C ILE A 100 -5.37 0.41 0.63
N ALA A 101 -6.02 1.51 0.20
CA ALA A 101 -5.76 2.84 0.73
C ALA A 101 -5.99 2.89 2.25
N LYS A 102 -7.09 2.29 2.73
CA LYS A 102 -7.41 2.23 4.16
C LYS A 102 -6.40 1.41 4.96
N LEU A 103 -5.94 0.29 4.40
CA LEU A 103 -4.93 -0.56 5.05
C LEU A 103 -3.56 0.11 5.12
N ILE A 104 -3.18 0.88 4.09
CA ILE A 104 -1.94 1.69 4.11
C ILE A 104 -2.03 2.75 5.21
N GLU A 105 -3.13 3.49 5.27
CA GLU A 105 -3.36 4.52 6.31
C GLU A 105 -3.37 3.93 7.74
N GLY A 106 -3.87 2.72 7.91
CA GLY A 106 -3.88 2.01 9.21
C GLY A 106 -2.61 1.25 9.53
N SER A 107 -1.62 1.22 8.64
CA SER A 107 -0.40 0.45 8.84
C SER A 107 0.61 1.21 9.72
N PRO A 108 1.33 0.53 10.65
CA PRO A 108 2.36 1.17 11.43
C PRO A 108 3.48 1.74 10.54
N VAL A 109 3.84 3.00 10.74
CA VAL A 109 4.88 3.68 9.95
C VAL A 109 6.30 3.39 10.45
N GLY A 110 6.43 2.94 11.69
CA GLY A 110 7.69 2.70 12.38
C GLY A 110 8.60 1.69 11.67
N PRO A 111 8.12 0.53 11.20
CA PRO A 111 8.92 -0.39 10.38
C PRO A 111 9.43 0.25 9.08
N HIS A 112 8.61 1.09 8.43
CA HIS A 112 8.99 1.82 7.22
C HIS A 112 10.08 2.85 7.51
N VAL A 113 9.90 3.69 8.54
CA VAL A 113 10.89 4.68 8.96
C VAL A 113 12.21 4.04 9.38
N LEU A 114 12.17 2.94 10.13
CA LEU A 114 13.37 2.18 10.50
C LEU A 114 14.14 1.69 9.26
N LYS A 115 13.42 1.25 8.22
CA LYS A 115 14.02 0.83 6.95
C LYS A 115 14.67 2.01 6.22
N MET A 116 14.03 3.18 6.20
CA MET A 116 14.60 4.40 5.61
C MET A 116 15.89 4.82 6.31
N ILE A 117 15.92 4.76 7.64
CA ILE A 117 17.14 5.02 8.44
C ILE A 117 18.26 4.05 8.03
N GLY A 118 17.96 2.76 7.91
CA GLY A 118 18.94 1.76 7.45
C GLY A 118 19.48 2.04 6.03
N TYR A 119 18.64 2.54 5.12
CA TYR A 119 19.10 2.97 3.79
C TYR A 119 20.05 4.17 3.87
N MET A 120 19.76 5.16 4.72
CA MET A 120 20.62 6.33 4.91
C MET A 120 21.98 5.93 5.50
N GLU A 121 22.01 5.02 6.47
CA GLU A 121 23.26 4.45 7.01
C GLU A 121 24.07 3.73 5.93
N THR A 122 23.39 2.96 5.08
CA THR A 122 24.01 2.25 3.96
C THR A 122 24.62 3.23 2.96
N LEU A 123 23.91 4.30 2.61
CA LEU A 123 24.42 5.36 1.73
C LEU A 123 25.65 6.06 2.33
N GLY A 124 25.66 6.31 3.65
CA GLY A 124 26.83 6.83 4.35
C GLY A 124 28.06 5.92 4.22
N ARG A 125 27.89 4.60 4.37
CA ARG A 125 28.96 3.61 4.16
C ARG A 125 29.47 3.58 2.73
N LEU A 126 28.60 3.85 1.76
CA LEU A 126 28.93 3.95 0.33
C LEU A 126 29.55 5.31 -0.05
N ARG A 127 29.84 6.18 0.93
CA ARG A 127 30.38 7.54 0.74
C ARG A 127 29.42 8.52 0.06
N PHE A 128 28.11 8.26 0.13
CA PHE A 128 27.05 9.16 -0.31
C PHE A 128 26.12 9.54 0.87
N PRO A 129 26.64 10.09 1.98
CA PRO A 129 25.79 10.41 3.12
C PRO A 129 24.72 11.43 2.74
N LEU A 130 23.49 11.18 3.19
CA LEU A 130 22.42 12.17 3.13
C LEU A 130 22.54 13.12 4.33
N GLY A 131 22.37 14.42 4.09
CA GLY A 131 22.25 15.39 5.17
C GLY A 131 21.02 15.09 6.04
N GLN A 132 21.12 15.37 7.34
CA GLN A 132 20.05 15.06 8.30
C GLN A 132 18.72 15.73 7.94
N GLU A 133 18.75 17.00 7.51
CA GLU A 133 17.56 17.75 7.07
C GLU A 133 16.86 17.03 5.91
N LEU A 134 17.59 16.75 4.83
CA LEU A 134 17.06 16.01 3.68
C LEU A 134 16.54 14.62 4.06
N ALA A 135 17.25 13.91 4.95
CA ALA A 135 16.82 12.61 5.43
C ALA A 135 15.50 12.69 6.21
N THR A 136 15.36 13.67 7.09
CA THR A 136 14.13 13.95 7.83
C THR A 136 12.99 14.30 6.88
N ASP A 137 13.22 15.21 5.92
CA ASP A 137 12.20 15.60 4.94
C ASP A 137 11.72 14.41 4.10
N LEU A 138 12.63 13.56 3.65
CA LEU A 138 12.28 12.34 2.92
C LEU A 138 11.39 11.40 3.76
N ILE A 139 11.71 11.24 5.05
CA ILE A 139 10.89 10.43 5.97
C ILE A 139 9.50 11.05 6.12
N LEU A 140 9.42 12.35 6.45
CA LEU A 140 8.15 13.05 6.69
C LEU A 140 7.25 13.05 5.45
N GLN A 141 7.82 13.23 4.26
CA GLN A 141 7.10 13.19 2.98
C GLN A 141 6.63 11.78 2.60
N SER A 142 7.20 10.74 3.19
CA SER A 142 6.82 9.35 2.92
C SER A 142 5.70 8.83 3.84
N LEU A 143 5.29 9.61 4.84
CA LEU A 143 4.25 9.21 5.78
C LEU A 143 2.86 9.30 5.13
N PRO A 144 1.89 8.46 5.55
CA PRO A 144 0.50 8.54 5.10
C PRO A 144 -0.16 9.89 5.45
N ASP A 145 -1.24 10.23 4.74
CA ASP A 145 -1.91 11.54 4.89
C ASP A 145 -2.49 11.74 6.30
N SER A 146 -2.85 10.64 6.98
CA SER A 146 -3.25 10.68 8.40
C SER A 146 -2.20 11.28 9.34
N TYR A 147 -0.91 11.27 8.96
CA TYR A 147 0.18 11.87 9.72
C TYR A 147 0.43 13.35 9.39
N SER A 148 -0.36 13.96 8.52
CA SER A 148 -0.22 15.38 8.13
C SER A 148 -0.15 16.33 9.33
N GLN A 149 -1.00 16.14 10.35
CA GLN A 149 -0.97 16.95 11.58
C GLN A 149 0.33 16.77 12.37
N PHE A 150 0.86 15.54 12.41
CA PHE A 150 2.15 15.25 13.03
C PHE A 150 3.27 15.99 12.29
N VAL A 151 3.29 15.91 10.95
CA VAL A 151 4.29 16.59 10.10
C VAL A 151 4.24 18.11 10.30
N MET A 152 3.05 18.71 10.27
CA MET A 152 2.88 20.15 10.55
C MET A 152 3.43 20.53 11.93
N ASN A 153 3.09 19.76 12.96
CA ASN A 153 3.55 20.02 14.32
C ASN A 153 5.07 19.84 14.47
N TYR A 154 5.65 18.88 13.78
CA TYR A 154 7.10 18.64 13.78
C TYR A 154 7.84 19.81 13.14
N ASN A 155 7.41 20.23 11.95
CA ASN A 155 8.02 21.33 11.19
C ASN A 155 7.95 22.67 11.94
N MET A 156 6.84 22.94 12.64
CA MET A 156 6.68 24.18 13.40
C MET A 156 7.58 24.27 14.64
N ARG A 157 8.12 23.15 15.13
CA ARG A 157 8.90 23.11 16.38
C ARG A 157 10.42 23.16 16.18
N ASP A 158 10.89 23.32 14.94
CA ASP A 158 12.31 23.35 14.56
C ASP A 158 13.13 22.22 15.22
N TYR A 159 12.53 21.02 15.22
CA TYR A 159 13.16 19.84 15.81
C TYR A 159 14.21 19.30 14.84
N ASN A 160 15.45 19.78 14.94
CA ASN A 160 16.61 19.06 14.41
C ASN A 160 16.93 17.83 15.28
N LYS A 161 15.97 16.91 15.39
CA LYS A 161 16.11 15.66 16.14
C LYS A 161 16.81 14.60 15.32
N LEU A 162 17.50 13.70 15.99
CA LEU A 162 18.07 12.51 15.36
C LEU A 162 16.94 11.63 14.80
N LEU A 163 17.21 10.93 13.70
CA LEU A 163 16.19 10.10 13.04
C LEU A 163 15.62 9.00 13.94
N LEU A 164 16.42 8.48 14.88
CA LEU A 164 15.97 7.51 15.88
C LEU A 164 15.00 8.14 16.90
N GLU A 165 15.16 9.42 17.23
CA GLU A 165 14.22 10.14 18.08
C GLU A 165 12.92 10.41 17.33
N LEU A 166 12.98 10.80 16.05
CA LEU A 166 11.80 10.92 15.20
C LEU A 166 11.02 9.60 15.16
N LEU A 167 11.70 8.48 14.93
CA LEU A 167 11.09 7.14 14.99
C LEU A 167 10.43 6.86 16.33
N SER A 168 11.11 7.20 17.44
CA SER A 168 10.56 6.99 18.78
C SER A 168 9.28 7.80 19.00
N ILE A 169 9.22 9.04 18.53
CA ILE A 169 8.03 9.88 18.67
C ILE A 169 6.90 9.35 17.78
N LEU A 170 7.19 8.98 16.53
CA LEU A 170 6.18 8.41 15.63
C LEU A 170 5.52 7.17 16.22
N ARG A 171 6.30 6.25 16.80
CA ARG A 171 5.78 5.05 17.48
C ARG A 171 4.88 5.33 18.68
N THR A 172 4.96 6.52 19.29
CA THR A 172 4.03 6.91 20.36
C THR A 172 2.70 7.45 19.84
N CYS A 173 2.62 7.73 18.54
CA CYS A 173 1.44 8.28 17.87
C CYS A 173 0.71 7.25 16.99
N GLU A 174 1.25 6.03 16.87
CA GLU A 174 0.68 4.89 16.14
C GLU A 174 -0.54 4.27 16.84
#